data_AF-A0A4S2GZQ5-F1
#
_entry.id   AF-A0A4S2GZQ5-F1
#
_cell.length_a   1.000
_cell.length_b   1.000
_cell.length_c   1.000
_cell.angle_alpha   90.00
_cell.angle_beta   90.00
_cell.angle_gamma   90.00
#
_symmetry.space_group_name_H-M   'P 1'
#
loop_
_entity.id
_entity.type
_entity.pdbx_description
1 polymer ?
#
loop_
_entity_poly.entity_id
_entity_poly.type
_entity_poly.pdbx_seq_one_letter_code
_entity_poly.pdbx_strand_id
1 'polypeptide(L)'
;MEPLARTIWLSNSPDLEILLNGGLATLDQSVEEMSGVDGVMLGRAAYHTPFELARLDSRLYGERDPVETPFDALEAYRPYVEGAL
;
A
#
# COMPACT_ATOMS: atom_id res chain seq x y z
N MET A 1 9.77 -14.79 6.26
CA MET A 1 10.58 -15.91 5.73
C MET A 1 11.99 -15.73 6.25
N GLU A 2 12.74 -16.80 6.54
CA GLU A 2 14.16 -16.68 6.90
C GLU A 2 14.94 -16.08 5.70
N PRO A 3 15.90 -15.16 5.89
CA PRO A 3 16.47 -14.36 4.81
C PRO A 3 17.07 -15.18 3.66
N LEU A 4 17.70 -16.32 3.95
CA LEU A 4 18.29 -17.17 2.92
C LEU A 4 17.23 -17.85 2.04
N ALA A 5 16.16 -18.36 2.64
CA ALA A 5 15.05 -18.95 1.90
C ALA A 5 14.38 -17.95 0.96
N ARG A 6 14.27 -16.67 1.36
CA ARG A 6 13.72 -15.60 0.51
C ARG A 6 14.55 -15.40 -0.74
N THR A 7 15.86 -15.26 -0.57
CA THR A 7 16.80 -15.04 -1.69
C THR A 7 16.80 -16.20 -2.68
N ILE A 8 16.80 -17.44 -2.19
CA ILE A 8 16.78 -18.64 -3.04
C ILE A 8 15.47 -18.70 -3.84
N TRP A 9 14.34 -18.48 -3.17
CA TRP A 9 13.04 -18.59 -3.84
C TRP A 9 12.85 -17.52 -4.93
N LEU A 10 13.23 -16.27 -4.63
CA LEU A 10 13.23 -15.16 -5.60
C LEU A 10 14.10 -15.48 -6.83
N SER A 11 15.31 -15.97 -6.60
CA SER A 11 16.25 -16.31 -7.68
C SER A 11 15.74 -17.44 -8.61
N ASN A 12 14.89 -18.33 -8.09
CA ASN A 12 14.33 -19.46 -8.85
C ASN A 12 12.99 -19.13 -9.53
N SER A 13 12.44 -17.93 -9.32
CA SER A 13 11.14 -17.53 -9.84
C SER A 13 11.19 -16.21 -10.62
N PRO A 14 12.16 -16.02 -11.55
CA PRO A 14 12.41 -14.72 -12.17
C PRO A 14 11.25 -14.20 -13.03
N ASP A 15 10.37 -15.09 -13.50
CA ASP A 15 9.23 -14.74 -14.36
C ASP A 15 7.92 -14.53 -13.56
N LEU A 16 7.96 -14.63 -12.23
CA LEU A 16 6.79 -14.46 -11.39
C LEU A 16 6.78 -13.08 -10.72
N GLU A 17 5.61 -12.44 -10.72
CA GLU A 17 5.36 -11.26 -9.90
C GLU A 17 5.06 -11.69 -8.46
N ILE A 18 5.79 -11.11 -7.52
CA ILE A 18 5.81 -11.49 -6.11
C ILE A 18 5.39 -10.30 -5.27
N LEU A 19 4.26 -10.46 -4.57
CA LEU A 19 3.73 -9.46 -3.66
C LEU A 19 3.83 -9.95 -2.22
N LEU A 20 4.53 -9.20 -1.35
CA LEU A 20 4.59 -9.50 0.07
C LEU A 20 3.28 -9.10 0.76
N ASN A 21 2.66 -10.04 1.47
CA ASN A 21 1.46 -9.77 2.25
C ASN A 21 1.59 -10.26 3.71
N GLY A 22 1.11 -9.43 4.64
CA GLY A 22 1.05 -9.74 6.07
C GLY A 22 2.15 -9.10 6.91
N GLY A 23 1.80 -8.68 8.12
CA GLY A 23 2.76 -8.08 9.07
C GLY A 23 3.13 -6.62 8.83
N LEU A 24 2.58 -5.98 7.80
CA LEU A 24 2.80 -4.58 7.45
C LEU A 24 1.79 -3.68 8.20
N ALA A 25 2.30 -2.87 9.13
CA ALA A 25 1.50 -2.01 10.00
C ALA A 25 1.43 -0.56 9.53
N THR A 26 2.40 -0.09 8.76
CA THR A 26 2.49 1.29 8.29
C THR A 26 2.87 1.36 6.81
N LEU A 27 2.59 2.51 6.17
CA LEU A 27 3.04 2.77 4.81
C LEU A 27 4.56 2.72 4.72
N ASP A 28 5.27 3.37 5.65
CA ASP A 28 6.75 3.41 5.67
C ASP A 28 7.38 2.02 5.75
N GLN A 29 6.87 1.16 6.64
CA GLN A 29 7.30 -0.23 6.72
C GLN A 29 7.04 -0.98 5.40
N SER A 30 5.91 -0.69 4.75
CA SER A 30 5.56 -1.32 3.48
C SER A 30 6.52 -0.90 2.35
N VAL A 31 6.96 0.36 2.32
CA VAL A 31 7.97 0.83 1.37
C VAL A 31 9.32 0.16 1.62
N GLU A 32 9.72 0.02 2.88
CA GLU A 32 10.99 -0.65 3.24
C GLU A 32 11.00 -2.14 2.85
N GLU A 33 9.93 -2.86 3.18
CA GLU A 33 9.77 -4.30 2.91
C GLU A 33 9.55 -4.64 1.43
N MET A 34 9.23 -3.64 0.60
CA MET A 34 9.14 -3.79 -0.85
C MET A 34 10.51 -4.08 -1.49
N SER A 35 11.61 -3.83 -0.77
CA SER A 35 12.96 -4.13 -1.26
C SER A 35 13.14 -5.63 -1.57
N GLY A 36 13.33 -5.96 -2.85
CA GLY A 36 13.57 -7.31 -3.34
C GLY A 36 12.31 -8.13 -3.64
N VAL A 37 11.12 -7.52 -3.66
CA VAL A 37 9.88 -8.09 -4.21
C VAL A 37 9.24 -7.06 -5.14
N ASP A 38 8.27 -7.48 -5.95
CA ASP A 38 7.64 -6.62 -6.95
C ASP A 38 6.59 -5.68 -6.33
N GLY A 39 6.12 -6.01 -5.13
CA GLY A 39 5.20 -5.15 -4.40
C GLY A 39 4.83 -5.68 -3.03
N VAL A 40 3.91 -4.96 -2.38
CA VAL A 40 3.39 -5.28 -1.05
C VAL A 40 1.88 -5.07 -1.02
N MET A 41 1.19 -5.83 -0.17
CA MET A 41 -0.24 -5.70 0.04
C MET A 41 -0.54 -5.27 1.48
N LEU A 42 -1.09 -4.07 1.62
CA LEU A 42 -1.59 -3.50 2.86
C LEU A 42 -3.01 -4.01 3.15
N GLY A 43 -3.16 -4.80 4.21
CA GLY A 43 -4.45 -5.31 4.68
C GLY A 43 -5.02 -4.47 5.83
N ARG A 44 -4.84 -4.95 7.07
CA ARG A 44 -5.39 -4.31 8.28
C ARG A 44 -4.99 -2.84 8.44
N ALA A 45 -3.78 -2.47 8.06
CA ALA A 45 -3.31 -1.08 8.13
C ALA A 45 -4.17 -0.15 7.24
N ALA A 46 -4.46 -0.56 6.00
CA ALA A 46 -5.36 0.17 5.09
C ALA A 46 -6.77 0.33 5.68
N TYR A 47 -7.25 -0.65 6.44
CA TYR A 47 -8.57 -0.57 7.07
C TYR A 47 -8.60 0.32 8.33
N HIS A 48 -7.60 0.21 9.20
CA HIS A 48 -7.57 0.94 10.47
C HIS A 48 -7.18 2.41 10.29
N THR A 49 -6.32 2.72 9.33
CA THR A 49 -5.82 4.07 9.05
C THR A 49 -5.90 4.36 7.55
N PRO A 50 -7.12 4.44 6.97
CA PRO A 50 -7.31 4.51 5.52
C PRO A 50 -6.74 5.78 4.89
N PHE A 51 -6.66 6.88 5.65
CA PHE A 51 -6.13 8.14 5.13
C PHE A 51 -4.64 8.08 4.78
N GLU A 52 -3.88 7.15 5.36
CA GLU A 52 -2.46 6.94 4.98
C GLU A 52 -2.32 6.59 3.49
N LEU A 53 -3.33 5.95 2.90
CA LEU A 53 -3.32 5.59 1.48
C LEU A 53 -3.42 6.82 0.57
N ALA A 54 -3.96 7.95 1.06
CA ALA A 54 -4.01 9.19 0.30
C ALA A 54 -2.62 9.78 0.03
N ARG A 55 -1.57 9.27 0.71
CA ARG A 55 -0.17 9.70 0.53
C ARG A 55 0.63 8.81 -0.39
N LEU A 56 0.05 7.73 -0.94
CA LEU A 56 0.78 6.78 -1.78
C LEU A 56 1.38 7.47 -3.02
N ASP A 57 0.60 8.32 -3.68
CA ASP A 57 0.98 8.97 -4.94
C ASP A 57 2.24 9.82 -4.77
N SER A 58 2.26 10.70 -3.76
CA SER A 58 3.46 11.50 -3.46
C SER A 58 4.62 10.68 -2.94
N ARG A 59 4.38 9.66 -2.12
CA ARG A 59 5.44 8.87 -1.46
C ARG A 59 6.13 7.88 -2.40
N LEU A 60 5.40 7.27 -3.32
CA LEU A 60 5.93 6.24 -4.22
C LEU A 60 6.27 6.78 -5.60
N TYR A 61 5.46 7.70 -6.13
CA TYR A 61 5.57 8.15 -7.52
C TYR A 61 5.98 9.62 -7.65
N GLY A 62 6.05 10.36 -6.53
CA GLY A 62 6.32 11.80 -6.55
C GLY A 62 5.19 12.61 -7.19
N GLU A 63 4.00 12.02 -7.27
CA GLU A 63 2.81 12.65 -7.85
C GLU A 63 2.03 13.45 -6.79
N ARG A 64 1.03 14.21 -7.24
CA ARG A 64 0.19 14.99 -6.32
C ARG A 64 -0.82 14.07 -5.65
N ASP A 65 -0.89 14.12 -4.33
CA ASP A 65 -1.95 13.42 -3.58
C ASP A 65 -3.35 13.94 -3.97
N PRO A 66 -4.36 13.05 -4.03
CA PRO A 66 -5.72 13.41 -4.46
C PRO A 66 -6.43 14.36 -3.48
N VAL A 67 -5.99 14.36 -2.21
CA VAL A 67 -6.59 15.15 -1.12
C VAL A 67 -5.52 15.60 -0.11
N GLU A 68 -5.74 16.74 0.53
CA GLU A 68 -4.81 17.29 1.52
C GLU A 68 -5.18 16.88 2.94
N THR A 69 -6.46 16.67 3.23
CA THR A 69 -6.94 16.32 4.58
C THR A 69 -7.95 15.15 4.56
N PRO A 70 -8.15 14.47 5.71
CA PRO A 70 -9.22 13.47 5.81
C PRO A 70 -10.61 14.04 5.55
N PHE A 71 -10.82 15.33 5.83
CA PHE A 71 -12.10 15.98 5.59
C PHE A 71 -12.36 16.16 4.09
N ASP A 72 -11.34 16.54 3.31
CA ASP A 72 -11.45 16.64 1.85
C ASP A 72 -11.85 15.29 1.24
N ALA A 73 -11.30 14.19 1.78
CA ALA A 73 -11.66 12.84 1.35
C ALA A 73 -13.14 12.51 1.62
N LEU A 74 -13.65 12.91 2.78
CA LEU A 74 -15.06 12.72 3.14
C LEU A 74 -15.98 13.60 2.28
N GLU A 75 -15.59 14.84 1.98
CA GLU A 75 -16.33 15.71 1.08
C GLU A 75 -16.38 15.15 -0.34
N ALA A 76 -15.26 14.63 -0.85
CA ALA A 76 -15.20 13.96 -2.14
C ALA A 76 -16.04 12.66 -2.17
N TYR A 77 -16.15 11.96 -1.05
CA TYR A 77 -16.94 10.73 -0.94
C TYR A 77 -18.46 10.97 -0.79
N ARG A 78 -18.87 12.17 -0.34
CA ARG A 78 -20.27 12.53 -0.10
C ARG A 78 -21.22 12.22 -1.27
N PRO A 79 -20.94 12.61 -2.53
CA PRO A 79 -21.87 12.38 -3.63
C PRO A 79 -22.15 10.89 -3.87
N TYR A 80 -21.17 10.02 -3.65
CA TYR A 80 -21.34 8.58 -3.74
C TYR A 80 -22.30 8.06 -2.67
N VAL A 81 -22.15 8.51 -1.42
CA VAL A 81 -23.02 8.13 -0.30
C VAL A 81 -24.45 8.62 -0.54
N GLU A 82 -24.62 9.87 -0.98
CA GLU A 82 -25.94 10.43 -1.28
C GLU A 82 -26.68 9.69 -2.39
N GLY A 83 -25.96 9.17 -3.40
CA GLY A 83 -26.54 8.36 -4.47
C GLY A 83 -26.78 6.89 -4.11
N ALA A 84 -26.27 6.42 -2.96
CA ALA A 84 -26.41 5.04 -2.49
C ALA A 84 -27.53 4.84 -1.46
N LEU A 85 -28.20 5.94 -1.05
CA LEU A 85 -29.36 5.97 -0.15
C LEU A 85 -30.66 6.04 -0.94
#